data_AF-A0A915EL22-F1
#
_entry.id   AF-A0A915EL22-F1
#
_cell.length_a   1.000
_cell.length_b   1.000
_cell.length_c   1.000
_cell.angle_alpha   90.00
_cell.angle_beta   90.00
_cell.angle_gamma   90.00
#
_symmetry.space_group_name_H-M   'P 1'
#
loop_
_entity.id
_entity.type
_entity.pdbx_description
1 polymer ?
#
loop_
_entity_poly.entity_id
_entity_poly.type
_entity_poly.pdbx_seq_one_letter_code
_entity_poly.pdbx_strand_id
1 'polypeptide(L)'
;MGNFYEKPAQKGNSPYTRTGEAIPKLGKMAGSDAPLHRVNNPMSLELHMADERVRQAGLSEAEREWRHKWLKDQHLHTNEPVHVDAVYRQLNPVRLVMRLPMDKLYVHFLRPTFGSFYGYYIRHVVPRVLLGFFIAESVYYLYKYENKDWQKREGFRFYPQKRIIAKEEEIKEKYPGLGSRA
;
A
#
# COMPACT_ATOMS: atom_id res chain seq x y z
N MET A 1 27.80 32.36 -38.40
CA MET A 1 29.09 32.57 -37.72
C MET A 1 29.40 31.30 -36.95
N GLY A 2 30.43 30.55 -37.35
CA GLY A 2 30.80 29.32 -36.65
C GLY A 2 31.43 29.66 -35.30
N ASN A 3 31.05 28.95 -34.24
CA ASN A 3 31.69 29.09 -32.95
C ASN A 3 33.13 28.57 -33.08
N PHE A 4 34.08 29.49 -33.27
CA PHE A 4 35.50 29.15 -33.19
C PHE A 4 35.78 28.73 -31.75
N TYR A 5 36.04 27.45 -31.57
CA TYR A 5 36.40 26.91 -30.27
C TYR A 5 37.82 27.38 -29.90
N GLU A 6 37.93 28.33 -28.97
CA GLU A 6 39.20 28.71 -28.35
C GLU A 6 39.49 27.78 -27.16
N LYS A 7 40.69 27.18 -27.16
CA LYS A 7 41.12 26.34 -26.05
C LYS A 7 41.41 27.22 -24.82
N PRO A 8 40.83 26.95 -23.64
CA PRO A 8 41.15 27.70 -22.43
C PRO A 8 42.60 27.45 -22.02
N ALA A 9 43.20 28.46 -21.39
CA ALA A 9 44.57 28.38 -20.89
C ALA A 9 44.74 27.18 -19.93
N GLN A 10 45.85 26.45 -20.11
CA GLN A 10 46.17 25.30 -19.28
C GLN A 10 46.59 25.80 -17.88
N LYS A 11 45.87 25.36 -16.85
CA LYS A 11 46.05 25.79 -15.45
C LYS A 11 47.04 24.92 -14.66
N GLY A 12 47.42 23.75 -15.17
CA GLY A 12 48.37 22.88 -14.47
C GLY A 12 49.19 21.95 -15.36
N ASN A 13 49.95 21.05 -14.73
CA ASN A 13 50.96 20.23 -15.38
C ASN A 13 50.54 18.76 -15.61
N SER A 14 49.28 18.39 -15.38
CA SER A 14 48.84 17.01 -15.57
C SER A 14 48.76 16.69 -17.08
N PRO A 15 49.43 15.62 -17.55
CA PRO A 15 49.39 15.26 -18.97
C PRO A 15 48.06 14.62 -19.38
N TYR A 16 47.22 14.26 -18.40
CA TYR A 16 46.00 13.48 -18.59
C TYR A 16 44.72 14.32 -18.66
N THR A 17 44.78 15.62 -18.35
CA THR A 17 43.60 16.49 -18.42
C THR A 17 43.81 17.62 -19.41
N ARG A 18 42.75 18.02 -20.11
CA ARG A 18 42.83 19.10 -21.11
C ARG A 18 43.16 20.46 -20.49
N THR A 19 42.79 20.67 -19.22
CA THR A 19 43.08 21.86 -18.42
C THR A 19 44.42 21.79 -17.69
N GLY A 20 45.07 20.63 -17.66
CA GLY A 20 46.32 20.42 -16.93
C GLY A 20 46.16 20.29 -15.40
N GLU A 21 44.96 20.41 -14.85
CA GLU A 21 44.72 20.20 -13.43
C GLU A 21 44.88 18.72 -13.05
N ALA A 22 45.37 18.41 -11.86
CA ALA A 22 45.44 17.02 -11.43
C ALA A 22 44.04 16.39 -11.40
N ILE A 23 43.93 15.11 -11.80
CA ILE A 23 42.67 14.38 -11.74
C ILE A 23 42.18 14.42 -10.28
N PRO A 24 40.92 14.81 -10.01
CA PRO A 24 40.41 14.85 -8.65
C PRO A 24 40.53 13.48 -7.99
N LYS A 25 41.06 13.45 -6.77
CA LYS A 25 41.27 12.21 -6.02
C LYS A 25 39.92 11.54 -5.75
N LEU A 26 39.80 10.26 -6.11
CA LEU A 26 38.66 9.44 -5.72
C LEU A 26 38.81 9.05 -4.25
N GLY A 27 37.71 9.08 -3.50
CA GLY A 27 37.69 8.73 -2.08
C GLY A 27 36.59 7.72 -1.78
N LYS A 28 36.65 7.09 -0.62
CA LYS A 28 35.54 6.34 -0.05
C LYS A 28 35.05 7.07 1.20
N MET A 29 33.75 7.05 1.46
CA MET A 29 33.25 7.42 2.78
C MET A 29 33.69 6.35 3.79
N ALA A 30 34.07 6.77 5.00
CA ALA A 30 34.53 5.85 6.02
C ALA A 30 33.46 4.78 6.31
N GLY A 31 33.80 3.50 6.07
CA GLY A 31 32.90 2.36 6.30
C GLY A 31 31.97 1.98 5.15
N SER A 32 32.02 2.64 3.98
CA SER A 32 31.19 2.26 2.84
C SER A 32 31.86 1.19 1.96
N ASP A 33 31.13 0.11 1.63
CA ASP A 33 31.59 -0.94 0.71
C ASP A 33 31.44 -0.56 -0.78
N ALA A 34 31.04 0.69 -1.04
CA ALA A 34 30.84 1.22 -2.37
C ALA A 34 32.16 1.31 -3.17
N PRO A 35 32.10 1.22 -4.51
CA PRO A 35 33.25 1.47 -5.37
C PRO A 35 33.78 2.90 -5.18
N LEU A 36 35.09 3.07 -5.46
CA LEU A 36 35.75 4.38 -5.44
C LEU A 36 35.03 5.34 -6.39
N HIS A 37 34.42 6.37 -5.84
CA HIS A 37 33.77 7.42 -6.61
C HIS A 37 34.30 8.79 -6.17
N ARG A 38 33.99 9.82 -6.94
CA ARG A 38 34.26 11.20 -6.53
C ARG A 38 33.38 11.49 -5.32
N VAL A 39 33.98 11.66 -4.15
CA VAL A 39 33.25 12.05 -2.93
C VAL A 39 32.82 13.50 -3.12
N ASN A 40 31.58 13.69 -3.52
CA ASN A 40 30.93 15.00 -3.48
C ASN A 40 30.20 15.07 -2.15
N ASN A 41 30.35 16.17 -1.41
CA ASN A 41 29.50 16.40 -0.25
C ASN A 41 28.05 16.44 -0.75
N PRO A 42 27.13 15.63 -0.20
CA PRO A 42 25.73 15.73 -0.55
C PRO A 42 25.27 17.16 -0.22
N MET A 43 24.63 17.80 -1.18
CA MET A 43 24.04 19.11 -0.98
C MET A 43 22.86 18.94 0.00
N SER A 44 22.87 19.65 1.14
CA SER A 44 21.72 19.61 2.06
C SER A 44 20.49 20.18 1.34
N LEU A 45 19.31 19.59 1.57
CA LEU A 45 18.04 20.11 1.02
C LEU A 45 17.77 21.56 1.47
N GLU A 46 18.31 21.92 2.64
CA GLU A 46 18.14 23.23 3.26
C GLU A 46 19.09 24.30 2.68
N LEU A 47 20.19 23.93 1.99
CA LEU A 47 21.22 24.84 1.43
C LEU A 47 21.44 26.12 2.29
N HIS A 48 21.18 27.29 1.70
CA HIS A 48 21.33 28.63 2.27
C HIS A 48 20.05 29.09 2.96
N MET A 49 18.99 28.25 3.01
CA MET A 49 17.77 28.57 3.74
C MET A 49 17.95 28.46 5.25
N ALA A 50 19.00 27.80 5.74
CA ALA A 50 19.33 27.77 7.15
C ALA A 50 19.89 29.10 7.68
N ASP A 51 20.52 29.93 6.83
CA ASP A 51 21.14 31.20 7.22
C ASP A 51 20.59 32.38 6.40
N GLU A 52 19.95 33.33 7.08
CA GLU A 52 19.17 34.39 6.44
C GLU A 52 20.03 35.38 5.65
N ARG A 53 21.30 35.57 6.05
CA ARG A 53 22.23 36.46 5.35
C ARG A 53 22.68 35.87 4.01
N VAL A 54 22.92 34.57 4.00
CA VAL A 54 23.32 33.84 2.80
C VAL A 54 22.13 33.71 1.84
N ARG A 55 20.92 33.55 2.38
CA ARG A 55 19.65 33.58 1.61
C ARG A 55 19.47 34.87 0.81
N GLN A 56 19.84 36.03 1.36
CA GLN A 56 19.75 37.32 0.66
C GLN A 56 20.79 37.48 -0.47
N ALA A 57 21.96 36.85 -0.34
CA ALA A 57 23.03 36.91 -1.35
C ALA A 57 22.72 36.06 -2.60
N GLY A 58 21.85 35.06 -2.48
CA GLY A 58 21.49 34.15 -3.56
C GLY A 58 22.58 33.11 -3.87
N LEU A 59 22.30 32.26 -4.85
CA LEU A 59 23.20 31.18 -5.27
C LEU A 59 24.30 31.69 -6.21
N SER A 60 25.54 31.28 -5.94
CA SER A 60 26.64 31.43 -6.89
C SER A 60 26.39 30.65 -8.18
N GLU A 61 27.08 31.00 -9.27
CA GLU A 61 26.93 30.31 -10.55
C GLU A 61 27.25 28.81 -10.45
N ALA A 62 28.31 28.45 -9.72
CA ALA A 62 28.68 27.07 -9.48
C ALA A 62 27.58 26.31 -8.71
N GLU A 63 27.02 26.90 -7.65
CA GLU A 63 25.92 26.29 -6.90
C GLU A 63 24.65 26.16 -7.74
N ARG A 64 24.39 27.11 -8.64
CA ARG A 64 23.25 27.08 -9.57
C ARG A 64 23.36 25.91 -10.56
N GLU A 65 24.56 25.67 -11.10
CA GLU A 65 24.83 24.51 -11.95
C GLU A 65 24.62 23.18 -11.21
N TRP A 66 25.10 23.09 -9.97
CA TRP A 66 24.91 21.91 -9.14
C TRP A 66 23.44 21.69 -8.78
N ARG A 67 22.71 22.76 -8.45
CA ARG A 67 21.27 22.69 -8.17
C ARG A 67 20.48 22.25 -9.40
N HIS A 68 20.87 22.69 -10.59
CA HIS A 68 20.26 22.27 -11.84
C HIS A 68 20.44 20.77 -12.11
N LYS A 69 21.64 20.22 -11.82
CA LYS A 69 21.90 18.77 -11.90
C LYS A 69 21.06 18.01 -10.87
N TRP A 70 21.07 18.45 -9.61
CA TRP A 70 20.27 17.81 -8.56
C TRP A 70 18.78 17.77 -8.90
N LEU A 71 18.22 18.87 -9.42
CA LEU A 71 16.81 18.90 -9.85
C LEU A 71 16.50 17.89 -10.95
N LYS A 72 17.41 17.73 -11.91
CA LYS A 72 17.26 16.71 -12.96
C LYS A 72 17.34 15.29 -12.39
N ASP A 73 18.18 15.06 -11.39
CA ASP A 73 18.30 13.75 -10.73
C ASP A 73 17.05 13.39 -9.92
N GLN A 74 16.20 14.37 -9.57
CA GLN A 74 14.88 14.10 -8.96
C GLN A 74 13.82 13.66 -9.98
N HIS A 75 14.09 13.71 -11.29
CA HIS A 75 13.16 13.19 -12.27
C HIS A 75 13.23 11.65 -12.26
N LEU A 76 12.15 11.03 -11.79
CA LEU A 76 12.00 9.58 -11.84
C LEU A 76 11.95 9.11 -13.30
N HIS A 77 12.34 7.86 -13.51
CA HIS A 77 12.21 7.25 -14.82
C HIS A 77 10.73 7.11 -15.21
N THR A 78 10.39 7.23 -16.50
CA THR A 78 8.99 7.17 -16.99
C THR A 78 8.23 5.92 -16.54
N ASN A 79 8.96 4.83 -16.29
CA ASN A 79 8.39 3.54 -15.88
C ASN A 79 8.22 3.40 -14.35
N GLU A 80 8.64 4.37 -13.56
CA GLU A 80 8.52 4.34 -12.11
C GLU A 80 7.20 4.99 -11.65
N PRO A 81 6.54 4.46 -10.60
CA PRO A 81 6.95 3.32 -9.76
C PRO A 81 6.62 1.95 -10.38
N VAL A 82 7.62 1.08 -10.54
CA VAL A 82 7.41 -0.29 -11.02
C VAL A 82 6.81 -1.14 -9.90
N HIS A 83 5.51 -1.43 -9.99
CA HIS A 83 4.83 -2.32 -9.05
C HIS A 83 5.08 -3.78 -9.45
N VAL A 84 6.03 -4.44 -8.78
CA VAL A 84 6.30 -5.87 -8.97
C VAL A 84 5.46 -6.68 -7.98
N ASP A 85 4.32 -7.18 -8.45
CA ASP A 85 3.41 -8.02 -7.63
C ASP A 85 4.12 -9.23 -7.02
N ALA A 86 5.11 -9.81 -7.72
CA ALA A 86 5.83 -10.99 -7.26
C ALA A 86 6.72 -10.74 -6.02
N VAL A 87 7.24 -9.52 -5.82
CA VAL A 87 8.10 -9.17 -4.68
C VAL A 87 7.26 -9.01 -3.41
N TYR A 88 6.07 -8.43 -3.53
CA TYR A 88 5.19 -8.15 -2.39
C TYR A 88 4.14 -9.23 -2.12
N ARG A 89 3.99 -10.21 -3.02
CA ARG A 89 2.87 -11.16 -2.98
C ARG A 89 3.31 -12.59 -3.30
N GLN A 90 4.09 -13.19 -2.40
CA GLN A 90 4.26 -14.64 -2.35
C GLN A 90 2.94 -15.28 -1.89
N LEU A 91 2.09 -15.70 -2.83
CA LEU A 91 0.79 -16.27 -2.52
C LEU A 91 0.74 -17.77 -2.80
N ASN A 92 0.19 -18.55 -1.86
CA ASN A 92 -0.14 -19.95 -2.03
C ASN A 92 -1.03 -20.15 -3.28
N PRO A 93 -0.76 -21.16 -4.15
CA PRO A 93 -1.52 -21.41 -5.37
C PRO A 93 -3.04 -21.58 -5.14
N VAL A 94 -3.44 -22.21 -4.03
CA VAL A 94 -4.88 -22.35 -3.67
C VAL A 94 -5.53 -20.98 -3.49
N ARG A 95 -4.81 -20.05 -2.86
CA ARG A 95 -5.29 -18.69 -2.62
C ARG A 95 -5.35 -17.87 -3.91
N LEU A 96 -4.47 -18.16 -4.89
CA LEU A 96 -4.54 -17.57 -6.21
C LEU A 96 -5.81 -18.01 -6.95
N VAL A 97 -6.10 -19.32 -6.96
CA VAL A 97 -7.28 -19.89 -7.62
C VAL A 97 -8.58 -19.38 -7.00
N MET A 98 -8.66 -19.32 -5.66
CA MET A 98 -9.83 -18.79 -4.94
C MET A 98 -10.10 -17.31 -5.27
N ARG A 99 -9.05 -16.51 -5.54
CA ARG A 99 -9.17 -15.07 -5.79
C ARG A 99 -9.40 -14.72 -7.26
N LEU A 100 -8.94 -15.58 -8.16
CA LEU A 100 -8.98 -15.42 -9.61
C LEU A 100 -10.33 -14.94 -10.20
N PRO A 101 -11.50 -15.47 -9.81
CA PRO A 101 -12.76 -15.04 -10.43
C PRO A 101 -13.07 -13.56 -10.17
N MET A 102 -12.96 -13.11 -8.91
CA MET A 102 -13.21 -11.71 -8.57
C MET A 102 -12.12 -10.76 -9.05
N ASP A 103 -10.87 -11.25 -9.19
CA ASP A 103 -9.77 -10.48 -9.77
C ASP A 103 -10.01 -10.18 -11.25
N LYS A 104 -10.38 -11.19 -12.04
CA LYS A 104 -10.70 -11.02 -13.46
C LYS A 104 -11.90 -10.10 -13.66
N LEU A 105 -12.95 -10.29 -12.86
CA LEU A 105 -14.14 -9.46 -12.91
C LEU A 105 -13.83 -8.00 -12.53
N TYR A 106 -12.94 -7.79 -11.56
CA TYR A 106 -12.49 -6.45 -11.18
C TYR A 106 -11.72 -5.75 -12.31
N VAL A 107 -10.72 -6.43 -12.89
CA VAL A 107 -9.85 -5.84 -13.91
C VAL A 107 -10.61 -5.54 -15.20
N HIS A 108 -11.42 -6.49 -15.68
CA HIS A 108 -12.05 -6.39 -16.99
C HIS A 108 -13.41 -5.68 -16.97
N PHE A 109 -14.14 -5.70 -15.85
CA PHE A 109 -15.49 -5.14 -15.80
C PHE A 109 -15.64 -4.03 -14.76
N LEU A 110 -15.37 -4.28 -13.48
CA LEU A 110 -15.70 -3.31 -12.42
C LEU A 110 -14.86 -2.04 -12.48
N ARG A 111 -13.55 -2.17 -12.69
CA ARG A 111 -12.64 -1.02 -12.75
C ARG A 111 -12.98 -0.07 -13.91
N PRO A 112 -13.22 -0.53 -15.15
CA PRO A 112 -13.57 0.38 -16.24
C PRO A 112 -14.97 0.99 -16.12
N THR A 113 -15.95 0.31 -15.52
CA THR A 113 -17.32 0.84 -15.39
C THR A 113 -17.52 1.73 -14.17
N PHE A 114 -17.05 1.30 -13.00
CA PHE A 114 -17.31 1.98 -11.72
C PHE A 114 -16.11 2.78 -11.19
N GLY A 115 -14.97 2.72 -11.88
CA GLY A 115 -13.72 3.30 -11.41
C GLY A 115 -13.05 2.48 -10.30
N SER A 116 -11.88 2.95 -9.86
CA SER A 116 -11.02 2.18 -8.96
C SER A 116 -11.55 2.10 -7.53
N PHE A 117 -12.24 3.14 -7.05
CA PHE A 117 -12.75 3.19 -5.67
C PHE A 117 -13.95 2.25 -5.48
N TYR A 118 -15.04 2.46 -6.23
CA TYR A 118 -16.24 1.62 -6.11
C TYR A 118 -16.00 0.19 -6.55
N GLY A 119 -15.22 -0.03 -7.63
CA GLY A 119 -14.87 -1.37 -8.07
C GLY A 119 -14.14 -2.18 -6.99
N TYR A 120 -13.28 -1.54 -6.20
CA TYR A 120 -12.56 -2.17 -5.10
C TYR A 120 -13.53 -2.63 -4.01
N TYR A 121 -14.47 -1.77 -3.61
CA TYR A 121 -15.51 -2.13 -2.64
C TYR A 121 -16.36 -3.31 -3.12
N ILE A 122 -16.85 -3.27 -4.36
CA ILE A 122 -17.67 -4.33 -4.94
C ILE A 122 -16.92 -5.67 -4.91
N ARG A 123 -15.66 -5.68 -5.36
CA ARG A 123 -14.79 -6.88 -5.35
C ARG A 123 -14.67 -7.53 -3.97
N HIS A 124 -14.66 -6.73 -2.91
CA HIS A 124 -14.42 -7.20 -1.55
C HIS A 124 -15.68 -7.47 -0.73
N VAL A 125 -16.77 -6.76 -0.99
CA VAL A 125 -18.02 -6.87 -0.23
C VAL A 125 -18.91 -7.97 -0.79
N VAL A 126 -19.11 -8.02 -2.11
CA VAL A 126 -20.06 -8.94 -2.74
C VAL A 126 -19.80 -10.42 -2.42
N PRO A 127 -18.56 -10.95 -2.53
CA PRO A 127 -18.31 -12.36 -2.22
C PRO A 127 -18.59 -12.72 -0.77
N ARG A 128 -18.35 -11.78 0.16
CA ARG A 128 -18.61 -12.00 1.59
C ARG A 128 -20.09 -12.00 1.91
N VAL A 129 -20.85 -11.11 1.27
CA VAL A 129 -22.32 -11.08 1.40
C VAL A 129 -22.92 -12.36 0.83
N LEU A 130 -22.49 -12.78 -0.37
CA LEU A 130 -22.94 -14.04 -0.97
C LEU A 130 -22.59 -15.25 -0.10
N LEU A 131 -21.36 -15.32 0.41
CA LEU A 131 -20.96 -16.39 1.32
C LEU A 131 -21.79 -16.39 2.61
N GLY A 132 -22.00 -15.21 3.20
CA GLY A 132 -22.84 -15.06 4.39
C GLY A 132 -24.28 -15.51 4.15
N PHE A 133 -24.85 -15.17 2.99
CA PHE A 133 -26.18 -15.62 2.56
C PHE A 133 -26.22 -17.15 2.40
N PHE A 134 -25.25 -17.75 1.70
CA PHE A 134 -25.18 -19.21 1.55
C PHE A 134 -25.06 -19.94 2.89
N ILE A 135 -24.25 -19.41 3.82
CA ILE A 135 -24.12 -19.98 5.16
C ILE A 135 -25.44 -19.86 5.92
N ALA A 136 -26.09 -18.69 5.88
CA ALA A 136 -27.36 -18.47 6.57
C ALA A 136 -28.46 -19.42 6.06
N GLU A 137 -28.60 -19.56 4.74
CA GLU A 137 -29.54 -20.50 4.13
C GLU A 137 -29.20 -21.96 4.47
N SER A 138 -27.91 -22.32 4.48
CA SER A 138 -27.48 -23.67 4.87
C SER A 138 -27.83 -23.96 6.33
N VAL A 139 -27.57 -23.02 7.23
CA VAL A 139 -27.92 -23.13 8.66
C VAL A 139 -29.43 -23.20 8.83
N TYR A 140 -30.19 -22.36 8.14
CA TYR A 140 -31.65 -22.38 8.18
C TYR A 140 -32.21 -23.71 7.67
N TYR A 141 -31.68 -24.23 6.56
CA TYR A 141 -32.07 -25.52 6.02
C TYR A 141 -31.79 -26.66 7.01
N LEU A 142 -30.58 -26.70 7.58
CA LEU A 142 -30.21 -27.68 8.60
C LEU A 142 -31.12 -27.57 9.84
N TYR A 143 -31.38 -26.35 10.31
CA TYR A 143 -32.31 -26.10 11.42
C TYR A 143 -33.75 -26.49 11.09
N LYS A 144 -34.20 -26.38 9.84
CA LYS A 144 -35.60 -26.65 9.50
C LYS A 144 -35.87 -28.12 9.25
N TYR A 145 -34.95 -28.82 8.60
CA TYR A 145 -35.20 -30.18 8.08
C TYR A 145 -34.40 -31.27 8.78
N GLU A 146 -33.29 -30.91 9.43
CA GLU A 146 -32.35 -31.85 10.07
C GLU A 146 -32.37 -31.75 11.60
N ASN A 147 -33.49 -31.26 12.15
CA ASN A 147 -33.73 -31.30 13.59
C ASN A 147 -33.93 -32.75 14.05
N LYS A 148 -33.24 -33.06 15.14
CA LYS A 148 -33.29 -34.39 15.75
C LYS A 148 -34.57 -34.57 16.55
N ASP A 149 -35.52 -35.28 15.95
CA ASP A 149 -36.74 -35.75 16.60
C ASP A 149 -36.63 -37.20 17.08
N TRP A 150 -37.64 -37.70 17.79
CA TRP A 150 -37.71 -39.12 18.18
C TRP A 150 -37.74 -40.08 16.98
N GLN A 151 -38.11 -39.59 15.79
CA GLN A 151 -38.13 -40.36 14.53
C GLN A 151 -36.76 -40.40 13.83
N LYS A 152 -35.86 -39.46 14.10
CA LYS A 152 -34.54 -39.34 13.45
C LYS A 152 -33.41 -39.49 14.46
N ARG A 153 -32.51 -40.44 14.24
CA ARG A 153 -31.40 -40.72 15.17
C ARG A 153 -30.28 -39.69 15.10
N GLU A 154 -30.05 -39.10 13.93
CA GLU A 154 -28.99 -38.13 13.65
C GLU A 154 -29.55 -36.70 13.55
N GLY A 155 -28.68 -35.71 13.40
CA GLY A 155 -29.08 -34.31 13.25
C GLY A 155 -28.81 -33.43 14.48
N PHE A 156 -29.09 -32.15 14.33
CA PHE A 156 -28.86 -31.15 15.36
C PHE A 156 -30.00 -31.15 16.38
N ARG A 157 -29.65 -31.13 17.66
CA ARG A 157 -30.64 -31.07 18.74
C ARG A 157 -30.74 -29.64 19.25
N PHE A 158 -31.83 -28.98 18.89
CA PHE A 158 -32.18 -27.67 19.44
C PHE A 158 -33.17 -27.87 20.58
N TYR A 159 -32.80 -27.40 21.77
CA TYR A 159 -33.73 -27.31 22.87
C TYR A 159 -34.33 -25.91 22.86
N PRO A 160 -35.65 -25.74 22.75
CA PRO A 160 -36.24 -24.44 22.99
C PRO A 160 -35.86 -24.02 24.41
N GLN A 161 -35.18 -22.89 24.54
CA GLN A 161 -34.93 -22.34 25.86
C GLN A 161 -36.29 -21.98 26.46
N LYS A 162 -36.59 -22.56 27.63
CA LYS A 162 -37.71 -22.06 28.43
C LYS A 162 -37.38 -20.61 28.78
N ARG A 163 -38.32 -19.69 28.56
CA ARG A 163 -38.21 -18.34 29.10
C ARG A 163 -38.28 -18.45 30.62
N ILE A 164 -37.14 -18.29 31.28
CA ILE A 164 -37.08 -18.28 32.74
C ILE A 164 -37.35 -16.86 33.21
N ILE A 165 -38.52 -16.61 33.77
CA ILE A 165 -38.83 -15.34 34.44
C ILE A 165 -38.49 -15.52 35.92
N ALA A 166 -37.42 -14.89 36.39
CA ALA A 166 -36.88 -15.12 37.73
C ALA A 166 -37.90 -14.88 38.87
N LYS A 167 -38.86 -13.96 38.68
CA LYS A 167 -39.91 -13.59 39.64
C LYS A 167 -41.31 -13.81 39.04
N GLU A 168 -41.50 -14.92 38.33
CA GLU A 168 -42.75 -15.20 37.63
C GLU A 168 -43.97 -15.17 38.57
N GLU A 169 -43.81 -15.74 39.77
CA GLU A 169 -44.87 -15.81 40.78
C GLU A 169 -45.25 -14.43 41.32
N GLU A 170 -44.27 -13.61 41.72
CA GLU A 170 -44.51 -12.23 42.18
C GLU A 170 -45.18 -11.37 41.10
N ILE A 171 -44.82 -11.57 39.84
CA ILE A 171 -45.41 -10.84 38.70
C ILE A 171 -46.85 -11.29 38.46
N LYS A 172 -47.14 -12.60 38.55
CA LYS A 172 -48.50 -13.14 38.43
C LYS A 172 -49.41 -12.67 39.56
N GLU A 173 -48.87 -12.54 40.77
CA GLU A 173 -49.61 -12.04 41.93
C GLU A 173 -49.91 -10.54 41.83
N LYS A 174 -48.90 -9.73 41.47
CA LYS A 174 -49.09 -8.27 41.30
C LYS A 174 -49.92 -7.88 40.08
N TYR A 175 -49.79 -8.63 38.99
CA TYR A 175 -50.42 -8.31 37.70
C TYR A 175 -51.10 -9.55 37.11
N PRO A 176 -52.24 -9.98 37.69
CA PRO A 176 -52.99 -11.12 37.18
C PRO A 176 -53.44 -10.84 35.73
N GLY A 177 -53.07 -11.75 34.81
CA GLY A 177 -53.43 -11.69 33.39
C GLY A 177 -52.37 -11.10 32.44
N LEU A 178 -51.22 -10.63 32.94
CA LEU A 178 -50.16 -10.06 32.10
C LEU A 178 -49.51 -11.10 31.15
N GLY A 179 -49.54 -12.39 31.51
CA GLY A 179 -48.90 -13.48 30.75
C GLY A 179 -49.78 -14.22 29.75
N SER A 180 -51.08 -13.94 29.66
CA SER A 180 -52.01 -14.71 28.82
C SER A 180 -52.08 -14.28 27.35
N ARG A 181 -51.31 -13.26 26.94
CA ARG A 181 -51.35 -12.66 25.60
C ARG A 181 -50.06 -12.83 24.78
N ALA A 182 -49.17 -13.75 25.16
CA ALA A 182 -47.93 -13.99 24.43
C ALA A 182 -47.98 -15.29 23.62
#